data_AF-A0A7W4D6S0-F1
#
_entry.id   AF-A0A7W4D6S0-F1
#
_cell.length_a   1.000
_cell.length_b   1.000
_cell.length_c   1.000
_cell.angle_alpha   90.00
_cell.angle_beta   90.00
_cell.angle_gamma   90.00
#
_symmetry.space_group_name_H-M   'P 1'
#
loop_
_entity.id
_entity.type
_entity.pdbx_description
1 polymer ?
#
loop_
_entity_poly.entity_id
_entity_poly.type
_entity_poly.pdbx_seq_one_letter_code
_entity_poly.pdbx_strand_id
1 'polypeptide(L)'
;MITQRQPLPLLAWSVVISILVTVASVSGLLLPWVYAQETANWALQARGQDVGNLLAVVALIASAVRFRAGSLRAGLVWLGTLLYLIYAYIVYAMAVHLNALFLVYVAVLGLSTYAVAFTAPALIARDTSFPDGGRRTLGAWTMIGTGTLFALLWLSELVPALLTGEVPASLAEAGLWVNPIHVIDLAVVLPGFILAGVAALQGRRHGLFWLAPWLAFSVLMGASIVAAMLLITAAGYPGTLPPTVMVSIVVAASAVALWRYLRAM
;
A
#
# COMPACT_ATOMS: atom_id res chain seq x y z
N MET A 1 25.96 -3.66 25.95
CA MET A 1 26.46 -3.89 24.57
C MET A 1 25.46 -4.78 23.85
N ILE A 2 24.49 -4.20 23.13
CA ILE A 2 23.56 -4.97 22.30
C ILE A 2 24.29 -5.23 20.98
N THR A 3 24.65 -6.49 20.77
CA THR A 3 25.31 -6.99 19.57
C THR A 3 24.50 -6.63 18.32
N GLN A 4 25.07 -5.78 17.47
CA GLN A 4 24.54 -5.40 16.15
C GLN A 4 24.57 -6.58 15.17
N ARG A 5 23.65 -7.53 15.35
CA ARG A 5 23.41 -8.68 14.48
C ARG A 5 21.88 -8.75 14.27
N GLN A 6 21.29 -8.73 13.06
CA GLN A 6 21.82 -9.04 11.74
C GLN A 6 20.99 -8.41 10.60
N PRO A 7 21.61 -8.07 9.45
CA PRO A 7 20.90 -7.77 8.20
C PRO A 7 20.34 -9.02 7.47
N LEU A 8 20.66 -10.23 7.97
CA LEU A 8 20.25 -11.52 7.40
C LEU A 8 18.74 -11.84 7.46
N PRO A 9 17.98 -11.56 8.54
CA PRO A 9 16.53 -11.82 8.57
C PRO A 9 15.74 -10.99 7.56
N LEU A 10 16.14 -9.75 7.27
CA LEU A 10 15.38 -8.88 6.36
C LEU A 10 15.38 -9.40 4.92
N LEU A 11 16.52 -9.87 4.42
CA LEU A 11 16.60 -10.46 3.08
C LEU A 11 15.83 -11.78 3.02
N ALA A 12 15.88 -12.60 4.07
CA ALA A 12 15.11 -13.84 4.14
C ALA A 12 13.59 -13.57 4.08
N TRP A 13 13.08 -12.62 4.88
CA TRP A 13 11.69 -12.17 4.79
C TRP A 13 11.35 -11.75 3.36
N SER A 14 12.19 -10.91 2.76
CA SER A 14 11.97 -10.35 1.44
C SER A 14 11.89 -11.43 0.36
N VAL A 15 12.78 -12.43 0.40
CA VAL A 15 12.81 -13.53 -0.58
C VAL A 15 11.58 -14.41 -0.45
N VAL A 16 11.24 -14.86 0.76
CA VAL A 16 10.09 -15.75 0.98
C VAL A 16 8.79 -15.04 0.61
N ILE A 17 8.58 -13.81 1.09
CA ILE A 17 7.41 -13.00 0.75
C ILE A 17 7.35 -12.77 -0.76
N SER A 18 8.46 -12.43 -1.41
CA SER A 18 8.48 -12.18 -2.86
C SER A 18 8.12 -13.40 -3.69
N ILE A 19 8.57 -14.59 -3.30
CA ILE A 19 8.21 -15.85 -3.99
C ILE A 19 6.70 -16.06 -3.91
N LEU A 20 6.13 -15.98 -2.70
CA LEU A 20 4.71 -16.20 -2.47
C LEU A 20 3.85 -15.15 -3.20
N VAL A 21 4.26 -13.87 -3.14
CA VAL A 21 3.58 -12.78 -3.85
C VAL A 21 3.64 -12.99 -5.36
N THR A 22 4.79 -13.41 -5.88
CA THR A 22 4.94 -13.70 -7.32
C THR A 22 4.05 -14.86 -7.74
N VAL A 23 4.01 -15.95 -6.96
CA VAL A 23 3.13 -17.11 -7.24
C VAL A 23 1.67 -16.69 -7.25
N ALA A 24 1.22 -15.94 -6.24
CA ALA A 24 -0.16 -15.46 -6.15
C ALA A 24 -0.52 -14.55 -7.33
N SER A 25 0.29 -13.51 -7.58
CA SER A 25 0.00 -12.50 -8.61
C SER A 25 0.11 -13.04 -10.04
N VAL A 26 1.12 -13.87 -10.34
CA VAL A 26 1.24 -14.50 -11.65
C VAL A 26 0.09 -15.47 -11.89
N SER A 27 -0.32 -16.21 -10.86
CA SER A 27 -1.50 -17.09 -10.97
C SER A 27 -2.78 -16.29 -11.21
N GLY A 28 -3.01 -15.18 -10.49
CA GLY A 28 -4.18 -14.32 -10.69
C GLY A 28 -4.26 -13.68 -12.08
N LEU A 29 -3.10 -13.35 -12.65
CA LEU A 29 -3.00 -12.77 -14.00
C LEU A 29 -3.16 -13.82 -15.11
N LEU A 30 -2.62 -15.02 -14.94
CA LEU A 30 -2.53 -16.02 -16.02
C LEU A 30 -3.59 -17.12 -15.95
N LEU A 31 -4.07 -17.47 -14.76
CA LEU A 31 -4.97 -18.61 -14.54
C LEU A 31 -6.42 -18.14 -14.38
N PRO A 32 -7.33 -18.51 -15.30
CA PRO A 32 -8.70 -18.02 -15.27
C PRO A 32 -9.50 -18.39 -14.01
N TRP A 33 -9.15 -19.49 -13.35
CA TRP A 33 -9.89 -20.01 -12.20
C TRP A 33 -9.72 -19.16 -10.93
N VAL A 34 -8.66 -18.33 -10.83
CA VAL A 34 -8.34 -17.61 -9.59
C VAL A 34 -9.42 -16.60 -9.21
N TYR A 35 -9.96 -15.89 -10.21
CA TYR A 35 -11.02 -14.89 -10.04
C TYR A 35 -12.33 -15.28 -10.75
N ALA A 36 -12.52 -16.56 -11.07
CA ALA A 36 -13.67 -17.03 -11.85
C ALA A 36 -15.02 -16.83 -11.13
N GLN A 37 -15.01 -16.75 -9.80
CA GLN A 37 -16.20 -16.54 -8.98
C GLN A 37 -16.45 -15.06 -8.69
N GLU A 38 -15.52 -14.17 -9.03
CA GLU A 38 -15.67 -12.74 -8.79
C GLU A 38 -16.55 -12.09 -9.87
N THR A 39 -17.16 -10.95 -9.51
CA THR A 39 -17.74 -10.06 -10.51
C THR A 39 -16.65 -9.59 -11.49
N ALA A 40 -17.04 -9.26 -12.72
CA ALA A 40 -16.09 -8.76 -13.71
C ALA A 40 -15.34 -7.51 -13.21
N ASN A 41 -16.04 -6.62 -12.50
CA ASN A 41 -15.48 -5.44 -11.87
C ASN A 41 -14.40 -5.82 -10.84
N TRP A 42 -14.73 -6.68 -9.89
CA TRP A 42 -13.80 -7.07 -8.82
C TRP A 42 -12.62 -7.90 -9.33
N ALA A 43 -12.83 -8.79 -10.30
CA ALA A 43 -11.76 -9.54 -10.96
C ALA A 43 -10.73 -8.62 -11.65
N LEU A 44 -11.18 -7.55 -12.32
CA LEU A 44 -10.29 -6.59 -12.97
C LEU A 44 -9.52 -5.74 -11.95
N GLN A 45 -10.16 -5.36 -10.85
CA GLN A 45 -9.49 -4.71 -9.73
C GLN A 45 -8.40 -5.60 -9.12
N ALA A 46 -8.72 -6.87 -8.85
CA ALA A 46 -7.76 -7.85 -8.32
C ALA A 46 -6.58 -8.08 -9.28
N ARG A 47 -6.81 -8.17 -10.59
CA ARG A 47 -5.72 -8.25 -11.59
C ARG A 47 -4.86 -6.98 -11.62
N GLY A 48 -5.45 -5.80 -11.46
CA GLY A 48 -4.70 -4.56 -11.32
C GLY A 48 -3.82 -4.55 -10.06
N GLN A 49 -4.37 -5.05 -8.96
CA GLN A 49 -3.66 -5.25 -7.70
C GLN A 49 -2.51 -6.27 -7.86
N ASP A 50 -2.67 -7.35 -8.64
CA ASP A 50 -1.61 -8.29 -8.96
C ASP A 50 -0.42 -7.63 -9.69
N VAL A 51 -0.69 -6.73 -10.64
CA VAL A 51 0.37 -5.94 -11.30
C VAL A 51 1.11 -5.08 -10.28
N GLY A 52 0.38 -4.39 -9.41
CA GLY A 52 0.97 -3.61 -8.32
C GLY A 52 1.79 -4.47 -7.35
N ASN A 53 1.33 -5.68 -7.03
CA ASN A 53 2.02 -6.62 -6.17
C ASN A 53 3.36 -7.08 -6.77
N LEU A 54 3.44 -7.26 -8.08
CA LEU A 54 4.71 -7.54 -8.77
C LEU A 54 5.66 -6.33 -8.73
N LEU A 55 5.16 -5.10 -8.83
CA LEU A 55 5.97 -3.90 -8.61
C LEU A 55 6.49 -3.84 -7.16
N ALA A 56 5.66 -4.22 -6.19
CA ALA A 56 6.06 -4.32 -4.79
C ALA A 56 7.14 -5.37 -4.56
N VAL A 57 7.13 -6.51 -5.27
CA VAL A 57 8.23 -7.50 -5.23
C VAL A 57 9.56 -6.86 -5.64
N VAL A 58 9.57 -6.11 -6.75
CA VAL A 58 10.78 -5.40 -7.21
C VAL A 58 11.24 -4.40 -6.17
N ALA A 59 10.33 -3.59 -5.63
CA ALA A 59 10.64 -2.61 -4.59
C ALA A 59 11.18 -3.28 -3.31
N LEU A 60 10.58 -4.40 -2.89
CA LEU A 60 10.94 -5.13 -1.67
C LEU A 60 12.36 -5.71 -1.76
N ILE A 61 12.68 -6.39 -2.86
CA ILE A 61 14.01 -6.98 -3.06
C ILE A 61 15.07 -5.88 -3.24
N ALA A 62 14.80 -4.87 -4.06
CA ALA A 62 15.75 -3.78 -4.31
C ALA A 62 16.05 -3.00 -3.01
N SER A 63 15.02 -2.69 -2.23
CA SER A 63 15.18 -2.00 -0.94
C SER A 63 15.88 -2.88 0.10
N ALA A 64 15.59 -4.18 0.14
CA ALA A 64 16.29 -5.13 1.04
C ALA A 64 17.79 -5.22 0.76
N VAL A 65 18.18 -5.34 -0.51
CA VAL A 65 19.60 -5.39 -0.92
C VAL A 65 20.32 -4.10 -0.56
N ARG A 66 19.71 -2.94 -0.80
CA ARG A 66 20.30 -1.64 -0.45
C ARG A 66 20.34 -1.38 1.05
N PHE A 67 19.36 -1.88 1.81
CA PHE A 67 19.39 -1.80 3.27
C PHE A 67 20.52 -2.65 3.85
N ARG A 68 20.76 -3.85 3.31
CA ARG A 68 21.92 -4.67 3.66
C ARG A 68 23.25 -3.96 3.41
N ALA A 69 23.31 -3.11 2.37
CA ALA A 69 24.45 -2.22 2.09
C ALA A 69 24.52 -0.98 3.00
N GLY A 70 23.70 -0.89 4.06
CA GLY A 70 23.73 0.18 5.06
C GLY A 70 22.75 1.33 4.84
N SER A 71 21.95 1.30 3.78
CA SER A 71 21.05 2.43 3.45
C SER A 71 19.78 2.43 4.30
N LEU A 72 19.68 3.32 5.29
CA LEU A 72 18.46 3.49 6.10
C LEU A 72 17.25 3.90 5.25
N ARG A 73 17.46 4.77 4.26
CA ARG A 73 16.45 5.20 3.28
C ARG A 73 15.75 4.00 2.63
N ALA A 74 16.53 2.99 2.26
CA ALA A 74 16.02 1.75 1.68
C ALA A 74 15.18 0.96 2.70
N GLY A 75 15.56 0.94 3.98
CA GLY A 75 14.76 0.33 5.04
C GLY A 75 13.37 0.98 5.20
N LEU A 76 13.27 2.29 5.00
CA LEU A 76 11.97 2.99 5.04
C LEU A 76 11.08 2.65 3.84
N VAL A 77 11.67 2.54 2.64
CA VAL A 77 10.95 2.08 1.44
C VAL A 77 10.51 0.63 1.60
N TRP A 78 11.38 -0.22 2.13
CA TRP A 78 11.09 -1.62 2.43
C TRP A 78 9.89 -1.74 3.40
N LEU A 79 9.88 -0.93 4.46
CA LEU A 79 8.78 -0.88 5.42
C LEU A 79 7.46 -0.45 4.77
N GLY A 80 7.48 0.62 3.96
CA GLY A 80 6.30 1.05 3.19
C GLY A 80 5.79 0.01 2.20
N THR A 81 6.70 -0.77 1.61
CA THR A 81 6.37 -1.87 0.69
C THR A 81 5.68 -3.02 1.42
N LEU A 82 6.13 -3.37 2.63
CA LEU A 82 5.44 -4.36 3.45
C LEU A 82 4.07 -3.89 3.92
N LEU A 83 3.91 -2.61 4.29
CA LEU A 83 2.58 -2.07 4.63
C LEU A 83 1.61 -2.20 3.45
N TYR A 84 2.10 -1.99 2.22
CA TYR A 84 1.32 -2.16 1.00
C TYR A 84 0.90 -3.63 0.82
N LEU A 85 1.82 -4.57 1.05
CA LEU A 85 1.51 -6.00 0.96
C LEU A 85 0.55 -6.44 2.07
N ILE A 86 0.69 -5.95 3.30
CA ILE A 86 -0.26 -6.21 4.38
C ILE A 86 -1.67 -5.76 3.95
N TYR A 87 -1.79 -4.54 3.44
CA TYR A 87 -3.07 -4.02 2.93
C TYR A 87 -3.64 -4.95 1.85
N ALA A 88 -2.87 -5.23 0.80
CA ALA A 88 -3.34 -6.03 -0.33
C ALA A 88 -3.77 -7.42 0.11
N TYR A 89 -3.00 -8.05 0.99
CA TYR A 89 -3.25 -9.42 1.41
C TYR A 89 -4.29 -9.57 2.52
N ILE A 90 -4.66 -8.50 3.23
CA ILE A 90 -5.93 -8.46 3.98
C ILE A 90 -7.09 -8.58 2.99
N VAL A 91 -7.08 -7.79 1.91
CA VAL A 91 -8.15 -7.83 0.89
C VAL A 91 -8.21 -9.20 0.23
N TYR A 92 -7.08 -9.79 -0.16
CA TYR A 92 -7.07 -11.12 -0.79
C TYR A 92 -7.56 -12.22 0.17
N ALA A 93 -7.16 -12.16 1.45
CA ALA A 93 -7.54 -13.18 2.41
C ALA A 93 -9.00 -13.09 2.86
N MET A 94 -9.64 -11.91 2.73
CA MET A 94 -10.98 -11.66 3.29
C MET A 94 -12.05 -11.29 2.26
N ALA A 95 -11.68 -10.96 1.02
CA ALA A 95 -12.61 -10.48 -0.01
C ALA A 95 -12.35 -11.05 -1.41
N VAL A 96 -11.50 -12.06 -1.55
CA VAL A 96 -11.47 -12.92 -2.73
C VAL A 96 -12.12 -14.26 -2.34
N HIS A 97 -12.95 -14.80 -3.23
CA HIS A 97 -13.59 -16.10 -3.03
C HIS A 97 -12.55 -17.18 -2.75
N LEU A 98 -12.89 -18.09 -1.84
CA LEU A 98 -12.00 -19.17 -1.43
C LEU A 98 -11.54 -19.98 -2.65
N ASN A 99 -10.22 -20.02 -2.86
CA ASN A 99 -9.59 -20.73 -3.96
C ASN A 99 -8.30 -21.41 -3.50
N ALA A 100 -7.62 -22.16 -4.39
CA ALA A 100 -6.42 -22.93 -4.04
C ALA A 100 -5.23 -22.10 -3.53
N LEU A 101 -5.19 -20.78 -3.78
CA LEU A 101 -4.16 -19.86 -3.31
C LEU A 101 -4.46 -19.26 -1.93
N PHE A 102 -5.59 -19.58 -1.30
CA PHE A 102 -5.99 -18.98 -0.03
C PHE A 102 -4.89 -19.04 1.04
N LEU A 103 -4.24 -20.20 1.22
CA LEU A 103 -3.15 -20.33 2.19
C LEU A 103 -1.90 -19.51 1.80
N VAL A 104 -1.66 -19.28 0.51
CA VAL A 104 -0.61 -18.36 0.04
C VAL A 104 -0.96 -16.94 0.47
N TYR A 105 -2.22 -16.52 0.33
CA TYR A 105 -2.65 -15.19 0.73
C TYR A 105 -2.45 -14.95 2.24
N VAL A 106 -2.89 -15.92 3.05
CA VAL A 106 -2.72 -15.90 4.51
C VAL A 106 -1.24 -15.89 4.91
N ALA A 107 -0.41 -16.68 4.22
CA ALA A 107 1.03 -16.73 4.49
C ALA A 107 1.70 -15.38 4.19
N VAL A 108 1.41 -14.75 3.05
CA VAL A 108 1.96 -13.42 2.73
C VAL A 108 1.53 -12.38 3.76
N LEU A 109 0.26 -12.37 4.16
CA LEU A 109 -0.25 -11.46 5.18
C LEU A 109 0.50 -11.64 6.51
N GLY A 110 0.57 -12.87 7.01
CA GLY A 110 1.24 -13.18 8.27
C GLY A 110 2.72 -12.84 8.25
N LEU A 111 3.45 -13.29 7.22
CA LEU A 111 4.88 -13.03 7.06
C LEU A 111 5.18 -11.54 6.95
N SER A 112 4.39 -10.78 6.17
CA SER A 112 4.57 -9.32 6.04
C SER A 112 4.32 -8.60 7.36
N THR A 113 3.28 -9.01 8.09
CA THR A 113 2.93 -8.44 9.40
C THR A 113 4.05 -8.67 10.42
N TYR A 114 4.53 -9.90 10.57
CA TYR A 114 5.62 -10.21 11.51
C TYR A 114 6.96 -9.62 11.05
N ALA A 115 7.21 -9.53 9.75
CA ALA A 115 8.38 -8.84 9.22
C ALA A 115 8.39 -7.37 9.63
N VAL A 116 7.25 -6.66 9.54
CA VAL A 116 7.11 -5.30 10.07
C VAL A 116 7.30 -5.27 11.58
N ALA A 117 6.58 -6.10 12.34
CA ALA A 117 6.60 -6.09 13.80
C ALA A 117 8.01 -6.31 14.38
N PHE A 118 8.82 -7.19 13.77
CA PHE A 118 10.15 -7.50 14.27
C PHE A 118 11.26 -6.58 13.74
N THR A 119 11.05 -5.83 12.65
CA THR A 119 12.09 -4.97 12.07
C THR A 119 11.86 -3.48 12.31
N ALA A 120 10.60 -3.03 12.38
CA ALA A 120 10.26 -1.62 12.57
C ALA A 120 10.85 -1.02 13.86
N PRO A 121 10.81 -1.69 15.04
CA PRO A 121 11.40 -1.13 16.25
C PRO A 121 12.90 -0.84 16.11
N ALA A 122 13.64 -1.73 15.43
CA ALA A 122 15.06 -1.55 15.19
C ALA A 122 15.34 -0.39 14.22
N LEU A 123 14.49 -0.18 13.21
CA LEU A 123 14.59 0.97 12.30
C LEU A 123 14.26 2.29 13.01
N ILE A 124 13.23 2.31 13.86
CA ILE A 124 12.81 3.48 14.65
C ILE A 124 13.89 3.88 15.66
N ALA A 125 14.55 2.90 16.27
CA ALA A 125 15.58 3.15 17.27
C ALA A 125 16.88 3.72 16.68
N ARG A 126 17.13 3.56 15.37
CA ARG A 126 18.34 4.10 14.74
C ARG A 126 18.41 5.62 14.88
N ASP A 127 19.59 6.09 15.26
CA ASP A 127 19.89 7.51 15.26
C ASP A 127 20.01 7.99 13.81
N THR A 128 19.13 8.91 13.41
CA THR A 128 19.07 9.44 12.06
C THR A 128 18.59 10.87 12.12
N SER A 129 19.24 11.74 11.34
CA SER A 129 18.70 13.03 11.00
C SER A 129 17.56 12.85 9.99
N PHE A 130 16.46 13.55 10.20
CA PHE A 130 15.39 13.66 9.23
C PHE A 130 15.46 15.02 8.55
N PRO A 131 14.97 15.14 7.30
CA PRO A 131 14.95 16.41 6.59
C PRO A 131 14.06 17.42 7.29
N ASP A 132 14.50 18.68 7.29
CA ASP A 132 13.71 19.83 7.76
C ASP A 132 13.28 20.75 6.61
N GLY A 133 12.52 21.79 6.96
CA GLY A 133 12.08 22.83 6.03
C GLY A 133 11.16 22.34 4.92
N GLY A 134 11.31 22.88 3.71
CA GLY A 134 10.37 22.65 2.61
C GLY A 134 10.19 21.19 2.18
N ARG A 135 11.20 20.33 2.40
CA ARG A 135 11.13 18.89 2.05
C ARG A 135 10.22 18.12 3.00
N ARG A 136 10.33 18.43 4.29
CA ARG A 136 9.43 17.93 5.35
C ARG A 136 8.00 18.39 5.11
N THR A 137 7.84 19.70 4.90
CA THR A 137 6.54 20.33 4.69
C THR A 137 5.83 19.77 3.46
N LEU A 138 6.56 19.56 2.35
CA LEU A 138 6.01 18.93 1.15
C LEU A 138 5.48 17.53 1.45
N GLY A 139 6.30 16.63 2.01
CA GLY A 139 5.88 15.27 2.29
C GLY A 139 4.71 15.20 3.26
N ALA A 140 4.71 16.04 4.30
CA ALA A 140 3.64 16.10 5.28
C ALA A 140 2.30 16.55 4.67
N TRP A 141 2.31 17.62 3.87
CA TRP A 141 1.09 18.07 3.19
C TRP A 141 0.63 17.11 2.10
N THR A 142 1.53 16.42 1.41
CA THR A 142 1.14 15.33 0.50
C THR A 142 0.38 14.25 1.25
N MET A 143 0.86 13.79 2.42
CA MET A 143 0.16 12.75 3.20
C MET A 143 -1.17 13.24 3.78
N ILE A 144 -1.22 14.44 4.35
CA ILE A 144 -2.48 15.03 4.86
C ILE A 144 -3.48 15.18 3.71
N GLY A 145 -3.03 15.71 2.57
CA GLY A 145 -3.85 15.93 1.38
C GLY A 145 -4.41 14.62 0.83
N THR A 146 -3.57 13.61 0.61
CA THR A 146 -3.99 12.29 0.14
C THR A 146 -4.95 11.62 1.12
N GLY A 147 -4.63 11.61 2.42
CA GLY A 147 -5.48 11.04 3.46
C GLY A 147 -6.86 11.69 3.50
N THR A 148 -6.91 13.02 3.46
CA THR A 148 -8.16 13.80 3.48
C THR A 148 -8.97 13.58 2.20
N LEU A 149 -8.32 13.61 1.04
CA LEU A 149 -8.97 13.43 -0.27
C LEU A 149 -9.71 12.09 -0.34
N PHE A 150 -9.02 10.99 -0.05
CA PHE A 150 -9.65 9.66 -0.11
C PHE A 150 -10.66 9.46 1.02
N ALA A 151 -10.46 10.05 2.20
CA ALA A 151 -11.44 9.93 3.28
C ALA A 151 -12.76 10.60 2.89
N LEU A 152 -12.68 11.81 2.31
CA LEU A 152 -13.86 12.49 1.79
C LEU A 152 -14.50 11.75 0.61
N LEU A 153 -13.69 11.11 -0.25
CA LEU A 153 -14.19 10.27 -1.34
C LEU A 153 -14.99 9.07 -0.81
N TRP A 154 -14.48 8.36 0.19
CA TRP A 154 -15.20 7.22 0.78
C TRP A 154 -16.44 7.67 1.55
N LEU A 155 -16.33 8.77 2.31
CA LEU A 155 -17.46 9.30 3.06
C LEU A 155 -18.56 9.89 2.16
N SER A 156 -18.22 10.41 0.98
CA SER A 156 -19.22 10.94 0.05
C SER A 156 -20.13 9.87 -0.54
N GLU A 157 -19.69 8.61 -0.57
CA GLU A 157 -20.51 7.46 -0.95
C GLU A 157 -21.20 6.82 0.26
N LEU A 158 -20.45 6.59 1.35
CA LEU A 158 -20.96 5.87 2.52
C LEU A 158 -22.01 6.67 3.30
N VAL A 159 -21.84 7.98 3.49
CA VAL A 159 -22.78 8.78 4.28
C VAL A 159 -24.17 8.81 3.63
N PRO A 160 -24.33 9.10 2.32
CA PRO A 160 -25.63 9.00 1.67
C PRO A 160 -26.25 7.61 1.78
N ALA A 161 -25.49 6.54 1.51
CA ALA A 161 -25.97 5.17 1.62
C ALA A 161 -26.50 4.81 3.02
N LEU A 162 -25.82 5.27 4.08
CA LEU A 162 -26.27 5.06 5.45
C LEU A 162 -27.52 5.87 5.81
N LEU A 163 -27.73 7.03 5.18
CA LEU A 163 -28.92 7.86 5.40
C LEU A 163 -30.13 7.35 4.62
N THR A 164 -29.93 6.84 3.41
CA THR A 164 -31.02 6.31 2.56
C THR A 164 -31.34 4.85 2.83
N GLY A 165 -30.40 4.11 3.43
CA GLY A 165 -30.49 2.65 3.58
C GLY A 165 -30.25 1.89 2.28
N GLU A 166 -29.79 2.56 1.23
CA GLU A 166 -29.50 1.95 -0.06
C GLU A 166 -28.05 1.44 -0.12
N VAL A 167 -27.86 0.30 -0.78
CA VAL A 167 -26.53 -0.28 -0.99
C VAL A 167 -25.78 0.56 -2.04
N PRO A 168 -24.54 1.01 -1.78
CA PRO A 168 -23.76 1.75 -2.76
C PRO A 168 -23.57 0.99 -4.07
N ALA A 169 -23.66 1.69 -5.20
CA ALA A 169 -23.50 1.09 -6.52
C ALA A 169 -22.13 0.42 -6.68
N SER A 170 -21.05 1.04 -6.17
CA SER A 170 -19.71 0.46 -6.22
C SER A 170 -19.62 -0.88 -5.48
N LEU A 171 -20.34 -1.01 -4.36
CA LEU A 171 -20.38 -2.22 -3.54
C LEU A 171 -21.15 -3.34 -4.27
N ALA A 172 -22.29 -3.00 -4.88
CA ALA A 172 -23.08 -3.91 -5.68
C ALA A 172 -22.32 -4.40 -6.94
N GLU A 173 -21.64 -3.50 -7.65
CA GLU A 173 -20.82 -3.84 -8.82
C GLU A 173 -19.65 -4.75 -8.48
N ALA A 174 -19.01 -4.51 -7.33
CA ALA A 174 -17.95 -5.39 -6.83
C ALA A 174 -18.48 -6.75 -6.37
N GLY A 175 -19.78 -6.85 -6.04
CA GLY A 175 -20.40 -8.08 -5.51
C GLY A 175 -19.99 -8.38 -4.06
N LEU A 176 -19.60 -7.36 -3.30
CA LEU A 176 -19.12 -7.49 -1.94
C LEU A 176 -20.23 -7.16 -0.93
N TRP A 177 -20.19 -7.81 0.24
CA TRP A 177 -21.13 -7.49 1.33
C TRP A 177 -20.67 -6.28 2.13
N VAL A 178 -19.36 -6.14 2.29
CA VAL A 178 -18.69 -4.97 2.86
C VAL A 178 -17.43 -4.75 2.05
N ASN A 179 -17.18 -3.50 1.64
CA ASN A 179 -15.95 -3.18 0.94
C ASN A 179 -14.78 -3.11 1.96
N PRO A 180 -13.83 -4.07 1.95
CA PRO A 180 -12.71 -4.05 2.90
C PRO A 180 -11.82 -2.82 2.72
N ILE A 181 -11.78 -2.23 1.52
CA ILE A 181 -11.02 -1.01 1.23
C ILE A 181 -11.52 0.14 2.12
N HIS A 182 -12.84 0.37 2.15
CA HIS A 182 -13.44 1.40 3.00
C HIS A 182 -13.08 1.22 4.48
N VAL A 183 -13.13 -0.03 4.96
CA VAL A 183 -12.83 -0.36 6.35
C VAL A 183 -11.38 -0.06 6.69
N ILE A 184 -10.43 -0.59 5.90
CA ILE A 184 -8.99 -0.43 6.15
C ILE A 184 -8.58 1.04 6.02
N ASP A 185 -9.10 1.72 5.00
CA ASP A 185 -8.76 3.12 4.73
C ASP A 185 -9.25 4.05 5.82
N LEU A 186 -10.54 3.98 6.19
CA LEU A 186 -11.12 4.89 7.16
C LEU A 186 -10.69 4.57 8.61
N ALA A 187 -10.40 3.31 8.93
CA ALA A 187 -9.99 2.93 10.27
C ALA A 187 -8.48 3.12 10.52
N VAL A 188 -7.64 2.89 9.51
CA VAL A 188 -6.19 2.74 9.70
C VAL A 188 -5.37 3.62 8.77
N VAL A 189 -5.48 3.43 7.45
CA VAL A 189 -4.50 3.98 6.49
C VAL A 189 -4.62 5.49 6.38
N LEU A 190 -5.82 6.02 6.12
CA LEU A 190 -6.01 7.45 5.90
C LEU A 190 -5.84 8.26 7.19
N PRO A 191 -6.35 7.83 8.37
CA PRO A 191 -5.96 8.42 9.64
C PRO A 191 -4.44 8.37 9.86
N GLY A 192 -3.80 7.24 9.53
CA GLY A 192 -2.35 7.07 9.63
C GLY A 192 -1.57 8.09 8.79
N PHE A 193 -2.01 8.37 7.57
CA PHE A 193 -1.42 9.40 6.70
C PHE A 193 -1.53 10.79 7.32
N ILE A 194 -2.73 11.15 7.78
CA ILE A 194 -3.00 12.47 8.36
C ILE A 194 -2.20 12.65 9.65
N LEU A 195 -2.23 11.67 10.56
CA LEU A 195 -1.52 11.72 11.83
C LEU A 195 0.00 11.77 11.63
N ALA A 196 0.55 10.98 10.70
CA ALA A 196 1.97 11.02 10.37
C ALA A 196 2.38 12.38 9.80
N GLY A 197 1.58 12.94 8.88
CA GLY A 197 1.81 14.26 8.31
C GLY A 197 1.74 15.39 9.36
N VAL A 198 0.71 15.41 10.20
CA VAL A 198 0.56 16.39 11.28
C VAL A 198 1.73 16.29 12.27
N ALA A 199 2.08 15.08 12.69
CA ALA A 199 3.22 14.85 13.58
C ALA A 199 4.55 15.29 12.94
N ALA A 200 4.73 15.10 11.63
CA ALA A 200 5.91 15.57 10.90
C ALA A 200 5.97 17.10 10.84
N LEU A 201 4.84 17.80 10.61
CA LEU A 201 4.80 19.26 10.67
C LEU A 201 5.16 19.81 12.05
N GLN A 202 4.76 19.09 13.10
CA GLN A 202 5.09 19.40 14.50
C GLN A 202 6.54 19.03 14.87
N GLY A 203 7.34 18.50 13.94
CA GLY A 203 8.72 18.09 14.19
C GLY A 203 8.85 16.86 15.09
N ARG A 204 7.79 16.06 15.27
CA ARG A 204 7.82 14.87 16.12
C ARG A 204 8.54 13.73 15.39
N ARG A 205 9.52 13.11 16.07
CA ARG A 205 10.37 12.05 15.49
C ARG A 205 9.59 10.90 14.84
N HIS A 206 8.49 10.45 15.45
CA HIS A 206 7.68 9.37 14.87
C HIS A 206 6.97 9.79 13.56
N GLY A 207 6.51 11.04 13.45
CA GLY A 207 5.93 11.56 12.21
C GLY A 207 6.97 11.65 11.10
N LEU A 208 8.16 12.16 11.43
CA LEU A 208 9.29 12.22 10.50
C LEU A 208 9.73 10.82 10.02
N PHE A 209 9.70 9.83 10.91
CA PHE A 209 9.99 8.44 10.55
C PHE A 209 8.95 7.87 9.59
N TRP A 210 7.65 7.94 9.96
CA TRP A 210 6.56 7.31 9.21
C TRP A 210 6.23 7.99 7.88
N LEU A 211 6.72 9.22 7.66
CA LEU A 211 6.48 9.93 6.41
C LEU A 211 7.00 9.18 5.18
N ALA A 212 8.22 8.64 5.23
CA ALA A 212 8.79 7.92 4.10
C ALA A 212 8.11 6.55 3.84
N PRO A 213 7.85 5.69 4.84
CA PRO A 213 7.07 4.47 4.64
C PRO A 213 5.67 4.74 4.06
N TRP A 214 4.94 5.74 4.55
CA TRP A 214 3.60 6.05 4.03
C TRP A 214 3.62 6.63 2.61
N LEU A 215 4.61 7.46 2.29
CA LEU A 215 4.80 7.94 0.91
C LEU A 215 5.15 6.78 -0.04
N ALA A 216 6.00 5.83 0.39
CA ALA A 216 6.32 4.64 -0.39
C ALA A 216 5.10 3.73 -0.58
N PHE A 217 4.32 3.51 0.48
CA PHE A 217 3.03 2.83 0.41
C PHE A 217 2.11 3.52 -0.61
N SER A 218 1.97 4.85 -0.53
CA SER A 218 1.04 5.61 -1.37
C SER A 218 1.44 5.55 -2.86
N VAL A 219 2.73 5.51 -3.17
CA VAL A 219 3.22 5.34 -4.55
C VAL A 219 2.84 3.96 -5.09
N LEU A 220 3.11 2.89 -4.32
CA LEU A 220 2.78 1.52 -4.75
C LEU A 220 1.27 1.30 -4.85
N MET A 221 0.52 1.78 -3.86
CA MET A 221 -0.94 1.69 -3.84
C MET A 221 -1.55 2.42 -5.03
N GLY A 222 -1.19 3.68 -5.24
CA GLY A 222 -1.70 4.44 -6.37
C GLY A 222 -1.28 3.84 -7.72
N ALA A 223 -0.07 3.27 -7.85
CA ALA A 223 0.34 2.58 -9.07
C ALA A 223 -0.51 1.33 -9.34
N SER A 224 -0.87 0.56 -8.30
CA SER A 224 -1.76 -0.59 -8.42
C SER A 224 -3.18 -0.20 -8.85
N ILE A 225 -3.70 0.90 -8.31
CA ILE A 225 -5.01 1.45 -8.69
C ILE A 225 -4.99 1.95 -10.14
N VAL A 226 -3.93 2.64 -10.57
CA VAL A 226 -3.77 3.05 -11.98
C VAL A 226 -3.72 1.82 -12.89
N ALA A 227 -2.99 0.76 -12.51
CA ALA A 227 -2.98 -0.48 -13.27
C ALA A 227 -4.39 -1.10 -13.39
N ALA A 228 -5.15 -1.16 -12.29
CA ALA A 228 -6.54 -1.61 -12.30
C ALA A 228 -7.40 -0.78 -13.25
N MET A 229 -7.33 0.55 -13.18
CA MET A 229 -8.12 1.43 -14.04
C MET A 229 -7.78 1.26 -15.52
N LEU A 230 -6.50 1.06 -15.86
CA LEU A 230 -6.08 0.77 -17.23
C LEU A 230 -6.63 -0.57 -17.73
N LEU A 231 -6.65 -1.60 -16.90
CA LEU A 231 -7.24 -2.90 -17.24
C LEU A 231 -8.76 -2.81 -17.42
N ILE A 232 -9.45 -2.08 -16.53
CA ILE A 232 -10.91 -1.85 -16.64
C ILE A 232 -11.23 -1.09 -17.94
N THR A 233 -10.44 -0.07 -18.27
CA THR A 233 -10.56 0.68 -19.53
C THR A 233 -10.33 -0.22 -20.75
N ALA A 234 -9.27 -1.05 -20.71
CA ALA A 234 -8.95 -1.98 -21.79
C ALA A 234 -10.03 -3.07 -21.99
N ALA A 235 -10.76 -3.42 -20.94
CA ALA A 235 -11.90 -4.33 -20.98
C ALA A 235 -13.19 -3.66 -21.49
N GLY A 236 -13.17 -2.37 -21.83
CA GLY A 236 -14.29 -1.65 -22.44
C GLY A 236 -15.27 -1.03 -21.44
N TYR A 237 -14.96 -1.01 -20.14
CA TYR A 237 -15.82 -0.38 -19.14
C TYR A 237 -15.57 1.14 -19.07
N PRO A 238 -16.61 1.98 -19.15
CA PRO A 238 -16.49 3.43 -19.11
C PRO A 238 -16.25 3.96 -17.67
N GLY A 239 -15.99 5.27 -17.54
CA GLY A 239 -15.98 5.95 -16.24
C GLY A 239 -14.66 5.91 -15.46
N THR A 240 -13.61 5.31 -16.01
CA THR A 240 -12.29 5.17 -15.34
C THR A 240 -11.39 6.40 -15.45
N LEU A 241 -11.65 7.32 -16.38
CA LEU A 241 -10.75 8.42 -16.67
C LEU A 241 -10.58 9.39 -15.47
N PRO A 242 -11.65 9.92 -14.84
CA PRO A 242 -11.50 10.79 -13.67
C PRO A 242 -10.69 10.17 -12.52
N PRO A 243 -10.98 8.93 -12.04
CA PRO A 243 -10.18 8.32 -10.99
C PRO A 243 -8.74 8.02 -11.44
N THR A 244 -8.52 7.63 -12.70
CA THR A 244 -7.16 7.42 -13.24
C THR A 244 -6.32 8.69 -13.15
N VAL A 245 -6.86 9.83 -13.59
CA VAL A 245 -6.15 11.12 -13.56
C VAL A 245 -5.87 11.54 -12.12
N MET A 246 -6.89 11.50 -11.26
CA MET A 246 -6.76 11.86 -9.85
C MET A 246 -5.68 11.03 -9.15
N VAL A 247 -5.74 9.71 -9.28
CA VAL A 247 -4.77 8.80 -8.65
C VAL A 247 -3.37 8.99 -9.24
N SER A 248 -3.24 9.21 -10.55
CA SER A 248 -1.94 9.49 -11.19
C SER A 248 -1.28 10.75 -10.62
N ILE A 249 -2.06 11.80 -10.36
CA ILE A 249 -1.55 13.02 -9.70
C ILE A 249 -1.07 12.70 -8.27
N VAL A 250 -1.84 11.91 -7.51
CA VAL A 250 -1.46 11.48 -6.15
C VAL A 250 -0.15 10.67 -6.18
N VAL A 251 0.00 9.74 -7.14
CA VAL A 251 1.22 8.95 -7.32
C VAL A 251 2.41 9.85 -7.62
N ALA A 252 2.27 10.79 -8.57
CA ALA A 252 3.33 11.71 -8.93
C ALA A 252 3.74 12.60 -7.75
N ALA A 253 2.77 13.17 -7.04
CA ALA A 253 3.02 13.99 -5.85
C ALA A 253 3.73 13.19 -4.76
N SER A 254 3.27 11.96 -4.48
CA SER A 254 3.85 11.07 -3.48
C SER A 254 5.26 10.63 -3.85
N ALA A 255 5.52 10.33 -5.13
CA ALA A 255 6.84 9.94 -5.61
C ALA A 255 7.83 11.10 -5.53
N VAL A 256 7.42 12.31 -5.92
CA VAL A 256 8.25 13.52 -5.81
C VAL A 256 8.55 13.84 -4.34
N ALA A 257 7.54 13.79 -3.48
CA ALA A 257 7.71 14.01 -2.04
C ALA A 257 8.65 12.97 -1.43
N LEU A 258 8.44 11.68 -1.71
CA LEU A 258 9.29 10.58 -1.25
C LEU A 258 10.74 10.77 -1.68
N TRP A 259 10.96 11.03 -2.97
CA TRP A 259 12.30 11.20 -3.51
C TRP A 259 13.02 12.39 -2.89
N ARG A 260 12.34 13.55 -2.77
CA ARG A 260 12.92 14.75 -2.14
C ARG A 260 13.23 14.53 -0.66
N TYR A 261 12.35 13.83 0.05
CA TYR A 261 12.52 13.53 1.47
C TYR A 261 13.69 12.56 1.67
N LEU A 262 13.71 11.42 0.97
CA LEU A 262 14.78 10.43 1.08
C LEU A 262 16.13 10.98 0.62
N ARG A 263 16.20 11.83 -0.42
CA ARG A 263 17.48 12.40 -0.88
C ARG A 263 18.15 13.27 0.18
N ALA A 264 17.37 13.80 1.12
CA ALA A 264 17.79 14.75 2.15
C ALA A 264 18.14 14.12 3.51
N MET A 265 17.98 12.80 3.67
CA MET A 265 18.33 12.04 4.88
C MET A 265 19.78 11.57 4.87
#